data_AF-B8HVK8-F1
#
_entry.id   AF-B8HVK8-F1
#
_cell.length_a   1.000
_cell.length_b   1.000
_cell.length_c   1.000
_cell.angle_alpha   90.00
_cell.angle_beta   90.00
_cell.angle_gamma   90.00
#
_symmetry.space_group_name_H-M   'P 1'
#
loop_
_entity.id
_entity.type
_entity.pdbx_description
1 polymer ?
#
loop_
_entity_poly.entity_id
_entity_poly.type
_entity_poly.pdbx_seq_one_letter_code
_entity_poly.pdbx_strand_id
1 'polypeptide(L)'
;MAAKQYDFDTQRKVGQEGEIFLDHWLSPTYKVLNVSEDLKYQQSGIDRVVTRPDGSVITIEYKFDMAAKRTGNLFFETVSNDKELIPGWGWSSQADYWIFLIPEQEIIVFKPGNLRALVWELQKSLKERSVANKGYNTIGYPIPLIQARKVAVQIKTLYLENL
;
A
#
# COMPACT_ATOMS: atom_id res chain seq x y z
N MET A 1 12.67 18.35 -15.37
CA MET A 1 11.71 17.26 -15.65
C MET A 1 10.35 17.72 -15.13
N ALA A 2 9.34 17.83 -15.99
CA ALA A 2 8.00 18.21 -15.56
C ALA A 2 7.41 17.09 -14.68
N ALA A 3 6.83 17.46 -13.54
CA ALA A 3 6.12 16.51 -12.69
C ALA A 3 4.94 15.92 -13.48
N LYS A 4 4.88 14.59 -13.61
CA LYS A 4 3.74 13.90 -14.23
C LYS A 4 2.54 14.12 -13.33
N GLN A 5 1.58 14.92 -13.78
CA GLN A 5 0.32 15.13 -13.08
C GLN A 5 -0.50 13.84 -13.17
N TYR A 6 -0.92 13.31 -12.03
CA TYR A 6 -1.75 12.12 -11.99
C TYR A 6 -3.23 12.47 -12.12
N ASP A 7 -3.95 11.70 -12.94
CA ASP A 7 -5.40 11.77 -13.10
C ASP A 7 -6.09 10.73 -12.22
N PHE A 8 -7.06 11.17 -11.43
CA PHE A 8 -7.69 10.36 -10.38
C PHE A 8 -8.47 9.17 -10.96
N ASP A 9 -9.25 9.37 -12.03
CA ASP A 9 -10.06 8.31 -12.63
C ASP A 9 -9.18 7.23 -13.27
N THR A 10 -8.08 7.64 -13.90
CA THR A 10 -7.08 6.71 -14.44
C THR A 10 -6.38 5.93 -13.33
N GLN A 11 -5.99 6.58 -12.24
CA GLN A 11 -5.39 5.90 -11.09
C GLN A 11 -6.36 4.94 -10.40
N ARG A 12 -7.64 5.31 -10.32
CA ARG A 12 -8.68 4.47 -9.72
C ARG A 12 -8.87 3.16 -10.48
N LYS A 13 -8.93 3.21 -11.82
CA LYS A 13 -9.01 1.99 -12.65
C LYS A 13 -7.80 1.08 -12.49
N VAL A 14 -6.60 1.66 -12.49
CA VAL A 14 -5.35 0.93 -12.25
C VAL A 14 -5.34 0.29 -10.86
N GLY A 15 -5.80 1.01 -9.84
CA GLY A 15 -5.99 0.48 -8.48
C GLY A 15 -6.90 -0.75 -8.46
N GLN A 16 -8.06 -0.67 -9.12
CA GLN A 16 -9.04 -1.76 -9.20
C GLN A 16 -8.46 -3.05 -9.80
N GLU A 17 -7.61 -2.97 -10.82
CA GLU A 17 -6.93 -4.14 -11.38
C GLU A 17 -6.03 -4.84 -10.33
N GLY A 18 -5.30 -4.05 -9.56
CA GLY A 18 -4.47 -4.56 -8.46
C GLY A 18 -5.30 -5.19 -7.35
N GLU A 19 -6.43 -4.59 -6.99
CA GLU A 19 -7.36 -5.15 -6.01
C GLU A 19 -7.92 -6.50 -6.45
N ILE A 20 -8.39 -6.61 -7.70
CA ILE A 20 -8.90 -7.86 -8.27
C ILE A 20 -7.83 -8.95 -8.25
N PHE A 21 -6.58 -8.60 -8.57
CA PHE A 21 -5.47 -9.55 -8.50
C PHE A 21 -5.25 -10.07 -7.07
N LEU A 22 -5.24 -9.16 -6.08
CA LEU A 22 -5.04 -9.52 -4.67
C LEU A 22 -6.22 -10.34 -4.12
N ASP A 23 -7.45 -10.02 -4.52
CA ASP A 23 -8.63 -10.81 -4.16
C ASP A 23 -8.54 -12.24 -4.72
N HIS A 24 -8.12 -12.42 -5.97
CA HIS A 24 -7.87 -13.74 -6.54
C HIS A 24 -6.74 -14.50 -5.84
N TRP A 25 -5.72 -13.79 -5.36
CA TRP A 25 -4.63 -14.40 -4.61
C TRP A 25 -5.06 -14.85 -3.20
N LEU A 26 -5.93 -14.10 -2.52
CA LEU A 26 -6.41 -14.43 -1.17
C LEU A 26 -7.56 -15.46 -1.14
N SER A 27 -8.49 -15.38 -2.10
CA SER A 27 -9.74 -16.15 -2.11
C SER A 27 -9.59 -17.68 -2.06
N PRO A 28 -8.50 -18.31 -2.56
CA PRO A 28 -8.30 -19.75 -2.41
C PRO A 28 -8.16 -20.22 -0.95
N THR A 29 -7.75 -19.33 -0.04
CA THR A 29 -7.50 -19.67 1.37
C THR A 29 -8.45 -18.95 2.32
N TYR A 30 -8.95 -17.78 1.93
CA TYR A 30 -9.71 -16.92 2.82
C TYR A 30 -11.06 -16.52 2.23
N LYS A 31 -12.05 -16.27 3.09
CA LYS A 31 -13.28 -15.59 2.66
C LYS A 31 -13.01 -14.08 2.67
N VAL A 32 -13.04 -13.47 1.49
CA VAL A 32 -12.75 -12.04 1.29
C VAL A 32 -14.06 -11.27 1.07
N LEU A 33 -14.31 -10.25 1.87
CA LEU A 33 -15.42 -9.31 1.71
C LEU A 33 -14.87 -7.93 1.32
N ASN A 34 -15.32 -7.42 0.17
CA ASN A 34 -15.03 -6.05 -0.24
C ASN A 34 -15.91 -5.06 0.56
N VAL A 35 -15.26 -4.15 1.29
CA VAL A 35 -15.90 -3.08 2.07
C VAL A 35 -15.47 -1.68 1.62
N SER A 36 -14.79 -1.57 0.48
CA SER A 36 -14.17 -0.33 -0.01
C SER A 36 -15.17 0.78 -0.34
N GLU A 37 -16.47 0.47 -0.46
CA GLU A 37 -17.55 1.45 -0.69
C GLU A 37 -18.34 1.81 0.59
N ASP A 38 -18.00 1.22 1.74
CA ASP A 38 -18.60 1.55 3.03
C ASP A 38 -17.79 2.67 3.71
N LEU A 39 -18.47 3.79 3.98
CA LEU A 39 -17.87 5.01 4.54
C LEU A 39 -17.13 4.76 5.86
N LYS A 40 -17.62 3.86 6.72
CA LYS A 40 -16.99 3.57 8.01
C LYS A 40 -15.62 2.90 7.83
N TYR A 41 -15.53 1.99 6.85
CA TYR A 41 -14.29 1.30 6.54
C TYR A 41 -13.32 2.20 5.75
N GLN A 42 -13.83 3.01 4.82
CA GLN A 42 -13.03 4.02 4.11
C GLN A 42 -12.34 4.99 5.08
N GLN A 43 -13.07 5.52 6.07
CA GLN A 43 -12.51 6.42 7.09
C GLN A 43 -11.42 5.76 7.95
N SER A 44 -11.40 4.43 8.00
CA SER A 44 -10.41 3.64 8.74
C SER A 44 -9.29 3.08 7.86
N GLY A 45 -9.30 3.38 6.54
CA GLY A 45 -8.33 2.85 5.58
C GLY A 45 -8.42 1.33 5.42
N ILE A 46 -9.64 0.78 5.36
CA ILE A 46 -9.88 -0.66 5.23
C ILE A 46 -10.59 -0.95 3.90
N ASP A 47 -9.97 -1.79 3.08
CA ASP A 47 -10.51 -2.18 1.77
C ASP A 47 -11.23 -3.54 1.84
N ARG A 48 -10.71 -4.46 2.67
CA ARG A 48 -11.23 -5.82 2.82
C ARG A 48 -11.39 -6.22 4.28
N VAL A 49 -12.44 -6.99 4.53
CA VAL A 49 -12.59 -7.82 5.73
C VAL A 49 -12.38 -9.27 5.31
N VAL A 50 -11.48 -9.97 5.99
CA VAL A 50 -11.06 -11.32 5.63
C VAL A 50 -11.29 -12.27 6.79
N THR A 51 -12.05 -13.34 6.54
CA THR A 51 -12.23 -14.44 7.50
C THR A 51 -11.26 -15.57 7.20
N ARG A 52 -10.48 -15.95 8.21
CA ARG A 52 -9.51 -17.04 8.16
C ARG A 52 -10.18 -18.42 8.33
N PRO A 53 -9.50 -19.52 7.95
CA PRO A 53 -10.04 -20.87 8.14
C PRO A 53 -10.40 -21.22 9.59
N ASP A 54 -9.72 -20.60 10.56
CA ASP A 54 -9.99 -20.76 12.00
C ASP A 54 -11.18 -19.90 12.50
N GLY A 55 -11.83 -19.15 11.61
CA GLY A 55 -12.94 -18.25 11.92
C GLY A 55 -12.53 -16.87 12.41
N SER A 56 -11.24 -16.62 12.66
CA SER A 56 -10.77 -15.27 13.03
C SER A 56 -10.94 -14.28 11.88
N VAL A 57 -11.23 -13.03 12.21
CA VAL A 57 -11.47 -11.96 11.24
C VAL A 57 -10.35 -10.93 11.34
N ILE A 58 -9.84 -10.52 10.19
CA ILE A 58 -8.84 -9.46 10.05
C ILE A 58 -9.28 -8.46 8.99
N THR A 59 -8.67 -7.29 9.02
CA THR A 59 -8.88 -6.20 8.07
C THR A 59 -7.62 -5.93 7.27
N ILE A 60 -7.80 -5.56 6.00
CA ILE A 60 -6.69 -5.37 5.06
C ILE A 60 -6.88 -4.07 4.29
N GLU A 61 -5.78 -3.35 4.10
CA GLU A 61 -5.64 -2.30 3.10
C GLU A 61 -4.72 -2.78 1.98
N TYR A 62 -5.15 -2.60 0.74
CA TYR A 62 -4.37 -2.92 -0.44
C TYR A 62 -3.59 -1.71 -0.92
N LYS A 63 -2.39 -1.95 -1.42
CA LYS A 63 -1.52 -0.94 -2.02
C LYS A 63 -1.00 -1.46 -3.34
N PHE A 64 -1.28 -0.75 -4.42
CA PHE A 64 -0.76 -1.11 -5.73
C PHE A 64 0.33 -0.12 -6.15
N ASP A 65 1.59 -0.57 -6.13
CA ASP A 65 2.75 0.29 -6.39
C ASP A 65 3.45 -0.12 -7.68
N MET A 66 3.01 0.46 -8.79
CA MET A 66 3.62 0.25 -10.10
C MET A 66 5.03 0.88 -10.22
N ALA A 67 5.34 1.87 -9.37
CA ALA A 67 6.62 2.57 -9.44
C ALA A 67 7.72 1.78 -8.73
N ALA A 68 7.37 1.00 -7.69
CA ALA A 68 8.32 0.32 -6.82
C ALA A 68 9.32 -0.57 -7.57
N LYS A 69 8.89 -1.33 -8.57
CA LYS A 69 9.78 -2.18 -9.39
C LYS A 69 10.88 -1.36 -10.07
N ARG A 70 10.53 -0.20 -10.61
CA ARG A 70 11.47 0.68 -11.33
C ARG A 70 12.31 1.52 -10.39
N THR A 71 11.74 2.01 -9.29
CA THR A 71 12.43 2.93 -8.37
C THR A 71 13.25 2.19 -7.32
N GLY A 72 12.96 0.91 -7.07
CA GLY A 72 13.52 0.15 -5.96
C GLY A 72 12.98 0.57 -4.59
N ASN A 73 11.88 1.32 -4.52
CA ASN A 73 11.33 1.89 -3.29
C ASN A 73 9.81 1.73 -3.21
N LEU A 74 9.28 1.39 -2.02
CA LEU A 74 7.87 1.63 -1.68
C LEU A 74 7.68 3.09 -1.30
N PHE A 75 6.58 3.71 -1.72
CA PHE A 75 6.24 5.05 -1.23
C PHE A 75 5.41 4.96 0.04
N PHE A 76 5.94 5.42 1.17
CA PHE A 76 5.18 5.54 2.43
C PHE A 76 4.62 6.95 2.57
N GLU A 77 3.30 7.09 2.45
CA GLU A 77 2.62 8.38 2.49
C GLU A 77 2.47 8.90 3.92
N THR A 78 2.95 10.12 4.16
CA THR A 78 2.86 10.81 5.45
C THR A 78 1.76 11.88 5.46
N VAL A 79 1.51 12.52 4.32
CA VAL A 79 0.46 13.53 4.13
C VAL A 79 -0.24 13.28 2.81
N SER A 80 -1.56 13.10 2.83
CA SER A 80 -2.35 12.84 1.61
C SER A 80 -2.66 14.14 0.85
N ASN A 81 -2.96 15.22 1.59
CA ASN A 81 -3.20 16.56 1.07
C ASN A 81 -2.41 17.60 1.88
N ASP A 82 -1.35 18.15 1.28
CA ASP A 82 -0.47 19.14 1.91
C ASP A 82 -1.12 20.49 2.21
N LYS A 83 -2.19 20.87 1.50
CA LYS A 83 -2.91 22.13 1.75
C LYS A 83 -3.81 22.06 2.97
N GLU A 84 -4.39 20.89 3.21
CA GLU A 84 -5.30 20.64 4.32
C GLU A 84 -4.61 19.92 5.48
N LEU A 85 -3.31 19.60 5.33
CA LEU A 85 -2.50 18.84 6.28
C LEU A 85 -3.16 17.52 6.70
N ILE A 86 -3.84 16.86 5.76
CA ILE A 86 -4.52 15.60 6.03
C ILE A 86 -3.47 14.49 6.17
N PRO A 87 -3.48 13.74 7.29
CA PRO A 87 -2.56 12.61 7.47
C PRO A 87 -2.69 11.58 6.35
N GLY A 88 -1.55 11.13 5.84
CA GLY A 88 -1.49 10.06 4.85
C GLY A 88 -1.83 8.69 5.44
N TRP A 89 -2.16 7.73 4.58
CA TRP A 89 -2.55 6.38 4.99
C TRP A 89 -1.48 5.68 5.85
N GLY A 90 -0.20 6.05 5.68
CA GLY A 90 0.90 5.53 6.49
C GLY A 90 0.68 5.74 7.99
N TRP A 91 -0.06 6.79 8.36
CA TRP A 91 -0.40 7.09 9.75
C TRP A 91 -1.86 6.84 10.09
N SER A 92 -2.80 7.09 9.18
CA SER A 92 -4.23 7.06 9.47
C SER A 92 -4.88 5.68 9.35
N SER A 93 -4.29 4.76 8.56
CA SER A 93 -4.87 3.43 8.35
C SER A 93 -4.93 2.60 9.63
N GLN A 94 -6.06 1.91 9.83
CA GLN A 94 -6.33 1.05 10.98
C GLN A 94 -6.45 -0.43 10.60
N ALA A 95 -6.16 -0.79 9.35
CA ALA A 95 -6.17 -2.17 8.90
C ALA A 95 -5.16 -3.03 9.69
N ASP A 96 -5.48 -4.30 9.94
CA ASP A 96 -4.57 -5.22 10.62
C ASP A 96 -3.31 -5.52 9.77
N TYR A 97 -3.48 -5.55 8.44
CA TYR A 97 -2.42 -5.78 7.47
C TYR A 97 -2.47 -4.80 6.30
N TRP A 98 -1.30 -4.47 5.78
CA TRP A 98 -1.14 -3.83 4.48
C TRP A 98 -0.57 -4.81 3.49
N ILE A 99 -1.18 -4.92 2.31
CA ILE A 99 -0.72 -5.81 1.24
C ILE A 99 -0.34 -4.98 0.04
N PHE A 100 0.97 -4.94 -0.24
CA PHE A 100 1.53 -4.28 -1.40
C PHE A 100 1.63 -5.26 -2.56
N LEU A 101 1.01 -4.92 -3.67
CA LEU A 101 1.25 -5.54 -4.97
C LEU A 101 2.29 -4.70 -5.73
N ILE A 102 3.43 -5.31 -6.04
CA ILE A 102 4.40 -4.78 -6.99
C ILE A 102 4.29 -5.64 -8.25
N PRO A 103 3.71 -5.11 -9.35
CA PRO A 103 3.33 -5.91 -10.50
C PRO A 103 4.55 -6.63 -11.10
N GLU A 104 4.34 -7.90 -11.48
CA GLU A 104 5.38 -8.77 -12.06
C GLU A 104 6.64 -8.95 -11.18
N GLN A 105 6.55 -8.63 -9.89
CA GLN A 105 7.67 -8.74 -8.97
C GLN A 105 7.27 -9.53 -7.74
N GLU A 106 6.42 -8.99 -6.89
CA GLU A 106 6.09 -9.60 -5.61
C GLU A 106 4.82 -9.03 -4.98
N ILE A 107 4.23 -9.81 -4.07
CA ILE A 107 3.28 -9.34 -3.06
C ILE A 107 4.01 -9.27 -1.73
N ILE A 108 3.91 -8.14 -1.01
CA ILE A 108 4.52 -7.97 0.31
C ILE A 108 3.44 -7.65 1.33
N VAL A 109 3.41 -8.42 2.42
CA VAL A 109 2.47 -8.23 3.53
C VAL A 109 3.18 -7.61 4.71
N PHE A 110 2.61 -6.56 5.28
CA PHE A 110 3.11 -5.87 6.47
C PHE A 110 2.06 -5.86 7.57
N LYS A 111 2.52 -5.91 8.82
CA LYS A 111 1.80 -5.28 9.92
C LYS A 111 2.10 -3.78 9.88
N PRO A 112 1.10 -2.88 9.96
CA PRO A 112 1.34 -1.43 9.91
C PRO A 112 2.42 -0.95 10.89
N GLY A 113 2.39 -1.48 12.12
CA GLY A 113 3.37 -1.12 13.15
C GLY A 113 4.83 -1.38 12.75
N ASN A 114 5.09 -2.47 12.01
CA ASN A 114 6.44 -2.82 11.57
C ASN A 114 6.96 -1.81 10.53
N LEU A 115 6.15 -1.48 9.53
CA LEU A 115 6.56 -0.55 8.48
C LEU A 115 6.63 0.89 9.01
N ARG A 116 5.73 1.29 9.92
CA ARG A 116 5.80 2.57 10.65
C ARG A 116 7.08 2.71 11.47
N ALA A 117 7.47 1.66 12.20
CA ALA A 117 8.71 1.66 12.98
C ALA A 117 9.94 1.81 12.07
N LEU A 118 9.97 1.10 10.94
CA LEU A 118 11.03 1.24 9.94
C LEU A 118 11.11 2.67 9.39
N VAL A 119 9.97 3.26 9.02
CA VAL A 119 9.93 4.65 8.53
C VAL A 119 10.43 5.61 9.62
N TRP A 120 10.02 5.41 10.87
CA TRP A 120 10.46 6.23 11.99
C TRP A 120 11.98 6.19 12.20
N GLU A 121 12.60 5.03 12.01
CA GLU A 121 14.05 4.84 12.05
C GLU A 121 14.75 5.53 10.88
N LEU A 122 14.24 5.34 9.66
CA LEU A 122 14.91 5.79 8.44
C LEU A 122 14.66 7.24 8.07
N GLN A 123 13.54 7.85 8.50
CA GLN A 123 13.09 9.18 8.04
C GLN A 123 14.15 10.29 8.17
N LYS A 124 15.05 10.20 9.16
CA LYS A 124 16.14 11.19 9.34
C LYS A 124 17.18 11.15 8.23
N SER A 125 17.35 10.00 7.58
CA SER A 125 18.28 9.79 6.47
C SER A 125 17.60 9.81 5.10
N LEU A 126 16.29 9.62 5.06
CA LEU A 126 15.53 9.60 3.82
C LEU A 126 15.15 11.03 3.42
N LYS A 127 15.22 11.30 2.12
CA LYS A 127 14.70 12.55 1.57
C LYS A 127 13.22 12.38 1.27
N GLU A 128 12.40 13.15 1.98
CA GLU A 128 10.97 13.26 1.71
C GLU A 128 10.71 13.68 0.26
N ARG A 129 9.64 13.14 -0.33
CA ARG A 129 9.22 13.41 -1.70
C ARG A 129 7.79 13.93 -1.71
N SER A 130 7.57 14.89 -2.59
CA SER A 130 6.26 15.43 -2.92
C SER A 130 5.83 14.92 -4.29
N VAL A 131 4.62 14.40 -4.36
CA VAL A 131 3.96 13.87 -5.57
C VAL A 131 2.80 14.80 -5.89
N ALA A 132 2.84 15.42 -7.07
CA ALA A 132 1.85 16.41 -7.47
C ALA A 132 0.54 15.75 -7.92
N ASN A 133 -0.56 16.18 -7.30
CA ASN A 133 -1.94 15.88 -7.72
C ASN A 133 -2.60 17.15 -8.28
N LYS A 134 -3.84 17.04 -8.75
CA LYS A 134 -4.61 18.19 -9.24
C LYS A 134 -4.99 19.12 -8.08
N GLY A 135 -4.14 20.10 -7.81
CA GLY A 135 -4.42 21.20 -6.88
C GLY A 135 -3.86 21.01 -5.46
N TYR A 136 -3.19 19.91 -5.16
CA TYR A 136 -2.48 19.65 -3.90
C TYR A 136 -1.33 18.66 -4.15
N ASN A 137 -0.47 18.44 -3.16
CA ASN A 137 0.54 17.38 -3.21
C ASN A 137 0.31 16.34 -2.12
N THR A 138 0.73 15.12 -2.44
CA THR A 138 0.92 14.04 -1.47
C THR A 138 2.40 13.99 -1.10
N ILE A 139 2.68 13.82 0.19
CA ILE A 139 4.04 13.83 0.74
C ILE A 139 4.34 12.47 1.37
N GLY A 140 5.57 11.99 1.21
CA GLY A 140 5.98 10.72 1.79
C GLY A 140 7.45 10.38 1.62
N TYR A 141 7.84 9.25 2.19
CA TYR A 141 9.20 8.74 2.14
C TYR A 141 9.32 7.57 1.15
N PRO A 142 10.28 7.60 0.22
CA PRO A 142 10.64 6.43 -0.56
C PRO A 142 11.45 5.47 0.31
N ILE A 143 10.84 4.36 0.72
CA ILE A 143 11.45 3.32 1.55
C ILE A 143 12.10 2.28 0.63
N PRO A 144 13.42 2.05 0.70
CA PRO A 144 14.08 1.06 -0.13
C PRO A 144 13.46 -0.33 0.06
N LEU A 145 13.17 -1.02 -1.04
CA LEU A 145 12.56 -2.36 -1.00
C LEU A 145 13.39 -3.35 -0.19
N ILE A 146 14.72 -3.24 -0.24
CA ILE A 146 15.64 -4.07 0.56
C ILE A 146 15.38 -3.89 2.06
N GLN A 147 15.05 -2.67 2.51
CA GLN A 147 14.74 -2.41 3.92
C GLN A 147 13.31 -2.82 4.25
N ALA A 148 12.35 -2.49 3.37
CA ALA A 148 10.96 -2.87 3.56
C ALA A 148 10.81 -4.40 3.72
N ARG A 149 11.44 -5.20 2.86
CA ARG A 149 11.38 -6.68 2.94
C ARG A 149 11.85 -7.25 4.27
N LYS A 150 12.76 -6.57 5.01
CA LYS A 150 13.24 -7.05 6.32
C LYS A 150 12.17 -7.02 7.40
N VAL A 151 11.14 -6.17 7.25
CA VAL A 151 10.08 -6.00 8.25
C VAL A 151 8.73 -6.55 7.78
N ALA A 152 8.70 -7.13 6.56
CA ALA A 152 7.55 -7.83 6.02
C ALA A 152 7.25 -9.10 6.83
N VAL A 153 5.97 -9.41 6.99
CA VAL A 153 5.54 -10.67 7.62
C VAL A 153 5.40 -11.80 6.61
N GLN A 154 5.24 -11.47 5.32
CA GLN A 154 5.19 -12.42 4.23
C GLN A 154 5.59 -11.74 2.92
N ILE A 155 6.29 -12.48 2.06
CA ILE A 155 6.63 -12.09 0.70
C ILE A 155 6.25 -13.24 -0.24
N LYS A 156 5.62 -12.93 -1.37
CA LYS A 156 5.33 -13.88 -2.45
C LYS A 156 5.90 -13.33 -3.76
N THR A 157 6.96 -13.95 -4.27
CA THR A 157 7.51 -13.65 -5.59
C THR A 157 6.51 -14.02 -6.69
N LEU A 158 6.38 -13.15 -7.70
CA LEU A 158 5.47 -13.31 -8.85
C LEU A 158 6.20 -13.69 -10.16
N TYR A 159 7.52 -13.79 -10.11
CA TYR A 159 8.36 -14.32 -11.19
C TYR A 159 8.98 -15.64 -10.77
N LEU A 160 9.40 -16.43 -11.77
CA LEU A 160 10.16 -17.65 -11.55
C LEU A 160 11.62 -17.26 -11.33
N GLU A 161 12.15 -17.55 -10.13
CA GLU A 161 13.52 -17.16 -9.75
C GLU A 161 14.61 -17.93 -10.50
N ASN A 162 14.27 -19.02 -11.22
CA ASN A 162 15.23 -19.95 -11.83
C ASN A 162 14.81 -20.45 -13.24
N LEU A 163 14.39 -19.56 -14.13
CA LEU A 163 14.37 -19.84 -15.57
C LEU A 163 15.63 -19.28 -16.24
#